data_AF-A0A3B1IHI4-F1
#
_entry.id   AF-A0A3B1IHI4-F1
#
_cell.length_a   1.000
_cell.length_b   1.000
_cell.length_c   1.000
_cell.angle_alpha   90.00
_cell.angle_beta   90.00
_cell.angle_gamma   90.00
#
_symmetry.space_group_name_H-M   'P 1'
#
loop_
_entity.id
_entity.type
_entity.pdbx_description
1 polymer ?
#
loop_
_entity_poly.entity_id
_entity_poly.type
_entity_poly.pdbx_seq_one_letter_code
_entity_poly.pdbx_strand_id
1 'polypeptide(L)'
;MLYSPSATEDETQHLLFHNQFISAVRYVGWKKERILGEYPDGKIILVLPEDPKYALKKVEEIREMVDNDLGFQQVQTNVPSQTKTFLFISNDKKVAGCLIAEHIQEGYRVIEEAVPEGSEGEKVMFERQRAWCCSTVPEPAVCGISRIWVFSMMRRRGIASRMIECLRNNFIYGSHLSKDEIAFSDPTPDGKLFATHYCGTSQFLVYNFVSGTRPT
;
A
#
# COMPACT_ATOMS: atom_id res chain seq x y z
N MET A 1 -9.10 -12.40 8.30
CA MET A 1 -8.15 -13.11 9.16
C MET A 1 -8.47 -14.60 9.08
N LEU A 2 -7.46 -15.44 8.90
CA LEU A 2 -7.59 -16.89 9.02
C LEU A 2 -7.33 -17.22 10.50
N TYR A 3 -8.23 -17.96 11.15
CA TYR A 3 -8.12 -18.27 12.59
C TYR A 3 -8.63 -19.69 12.87
N SER A 4 -8.19 -20.29 13.98
CA SER A 4 -8.63 -21.62 14.40
C SER A 4 -9.78 -21.51 15.41
N PRO A 5 -11.02 -21.94 15.08
CA PRO A 5 -12.16 -21.82 15.99
C PRO A 5 -12.03 -22.65 17.28
N SER A 6 -11.10 -23.61 17.31
CA SER A 6 -10.87 -24.51 18.43
C SER A 6 -9.93 -23.95 19.51
N ALA A 7 -9.26 -22.83 19.24
CA ALA A 7 -8.37 -22.16 20.19
C ALA A 7 -9.02 -20.87 20.69
N THR A 8 -9.23 -20.78 22.01
CA THR A 8 -9.92 -19.63 22.63
C THR A 8 -9.14 -18.32 22.48
N GLU A 9 -7.81 -18.40 22.43
CA GLU A 9 -6.92 -17.26 22.17
C GLU A 9 -7.08 -16.74 20.73
N ASP A 10 -7.13 -17.64 19.74
CA ASP A 10 -7.37 -17.27 18.33
C ASP A 10 -8.76 -16.67 18.13
N GLU A 11 -9.79 -17.22 18.79
CA GLU A 11 -11.16 -16.73 18.68
C GLU A 11 -11.30 -15.32 19.27
N THR A 12 -10.70 -15.08 20.44
CA THR A 12 -10.70 -13.75 21.07
C THR A 12 -9.95 -12.71 20.21
N GLN A 13 -8.80 -13.06 19.64
CA GLN A 13 -8.09 -12.19 18.69
C GLN A 13 -8.92 -11.93 17.41
N HIS A 14 -9.57 -12.95 16.86
CA HIS A 14 -10.42 -12.81 15.69
C HIS A 14 -11.59 -11.85 15.95
N LEU A 15 -12.26 -11.94 17.10
CA LEU A 15 -13.38 -11.06 17.45
C LEU A 15 -12.93 -9.60 17.61
N LEU A 16 -11.79 -9.37 18.26
CA LEU A 16 -11.21 -8.03 18.40
C LEU A 16 -10.87 -7.43 17.03
N PHE A 17 -10.16 -8.20 16.19
CA PHE A 17 -9.83 -7.78 14.84
C PHE A 17 -11.08 -7.53 14.01
N HIS A 18 -12.08 -8.42 14.06
CA HIS A 18 -13.32 -8.28 13.30
C HIS A 18 -14.07 -7.00 13.70
N ASN A 19 -14.23 -6.73 15.00
CA ASN A 19 -14.93 -5.54 15.48
C ASN A 19 -14.20 -4.25 15.09
N GLN A 20 -12.87 -4.21 15.28
CA GLN A 20 -12.04 -3.08 14.86
C GLN A 20 -12.11 -2.88 13.35
N PHE A 21 -11.98 -3.97 12.57
CA PHE A 21 -12.02 -3.95 11.12
C PHE A 21 -13.36 -3.43 10.60
N ILE A 22 -14.49 -3.99 11.04
CA ILE A 22 -15.83 -3.58 10.59
C ILE A 22 -16.11 -2.12 10.91
N SER A 23 -15.68 -1.64 12.09
CA SER A 23 -15.79 -0.23 12.46
C SER A 23 -14.91 0.67 11.58
N ALA A 24 -13.63 0.30 11.40
CA ALA A 24 -12.65 1.07 10.65
C ALA A 24 -13.00 1.16 9.16
N VAL A 25 -13.51 0.10 8.54
CA VAL A 25 -13.88 0.14 7.11
C VAL A 25 -15.24 0.78 6.85
N ARG A 26 -16.09 0.96 7.86
CA ARG A 26 -17.41 1.60 7.65
C ARG A 26 -17.23 3.07 7.24
N TYR A 27 -17.81 3.44 6.11
CA TYR A 27 -17.79 4.79 5.58
C TYR A 27 -19.20 5.37 5.56
N VAL A 28 -19.48 6.41 6.34
CA VAL A 28 -20.85 6.95 6.48
C VAL A 28 -21.23 7.94 5.38
N GLY A 29 -20.31 8.31 4.48
CA GLY A 29 -20.49 9.41 3.54
C GLY A 29 -20.19 10.77 4.19
N TRP A 30 -19.54 11.65 3.45
CA TRP A 30 -19.24 13.01 3.90
C TRP A 30 -20.00 14.04 3.07
N LYS A 31 -20.28 15.21 3.67
CA LYS A 31 -20.98 16.31 2.97
C LYS A 31 -20.18 16.85 1.77
N LYS A 32 -18.86 16.89 1.92
CA LYS A 32 -17.93 17.31 0.87
C LYS A 32 -16.91 16.18 0.70
N GLU A 33 -16.96 15.54 -0.47
CA GLU A 33 -16.05 14.48 -0.87
C GLU A 33 -15.28 14.93 -2.10
N ARG A 34 -13.96 14.78 -2.08
CA ARG A 34 -13.11 15.04 -3.24
C ARG A 34 -12.99 13.75 -4.04
N ILE A 35 -13.93 13.52 -4.94
CA ILE A 35 -13.98 12.32 -5.78
C ILE A 35 -13.01 12.50 -6.96
N LEU A 36 -12.10 11.54 -7.15
CA LEU A 36 -11.13 11.53 -8.25
C LEU A 36 -11.55 10.60 -9.40
N GLY A 37 -12.37 9.59 -9.12
CA GLY A 37 -12.86 8.66 -10.11
C GLY A 37 -14.05 7.85 -9.61
N GLU A 38 -15.01 7.61 -10.50
CA GLU A 38 -16.18 6.77 -10.27
C GLU A 38 -16.12 5.52 -11.14
N TYR A 39 -16.56 4.41 -10.58
CA TYR A 39 -16.51 3.08 -11.18
C TYR A 39 -17.80 2.30 -10.88
N PRO A 40 -18.14 1.26 -11.65
CA PRO A 40 -19.34 0.46 -11.40
C PRO A 40 -19.41 -0.17 -9.99
N ASP A 41 -18.25 -0.46 -9.39
CA ASP A 41 -18.10 -1.11 -8.09
C ASP A 41 -17.74 -0.16 -6.93
N GLY A 42 -17.61 1.14 -7.19
CA GLY A 42 -17.30 2.12 -6.16
C GLY A 42 -16.68 3.41 -6.70
N LYS A 43 -16.00 4.15 -5.84
CA LYS A 43 -15.35 5.42 -6.19
C LYS A 43 -14.07 5.63 -5.41
N ILE A 44 -13.18 6.47 -5.95
CA ILE A 44 -11.93 6.87 -5.29
C ILE A 44 -12.08 8.31 -4.81
N ILE A 45 -11.80 8.53 -3.52
CA ILE A 45 -11.75 9.86 -2.92
C ILE A 45 -10.33 10.20 -2.47
N LEU A 46 -10.01 11.48 -2.44
CA LEU A 46 -8.74 12.02 -1.94
C LEU A 46 -8.95 12.80 -0.65
N VAL A 47 -8.17 12.48 0.37
CA VAL A 47 -8.08 13.21 1.63
C VAL A 47 -6.72 13.89 1.72
N LEU A 48 -6.73 15.18 2.05
CA LEU A 48 -5.55 16.02 2.23
C LEU A 48 -5.36 16.39 3.70
N PRO A 49 -4.14 16.77 4.14
CA PRO A 49 -3.86 17.15 5.53
C PRO A 49 -4.69 18.34 6.03
N GLU A 50 -5.18 19.19 5.14
CA GLU A 50 -5.99 20.37 5.46
C GLU A 50 -7.50 20.08 5.51
N ASP A 51 -7.92 18.84 5.23
CA ASP A 51 -9.32 18.46 5.26
C ASP A 51 -9.88 18.43 6.71
N PRO A 52 -11.22 18.46 6.88
CA PRO A 52 -11.83 18.49 8.20
C PRO A 52 -11.41 17.34 9.11
N LYS A 53 -11.36 17.60 10.43
CA LYS A 53 -10.92 16.62 11.45
C LYS A 53 -11.61 15.26 11.38
N TYR A 54 -12.87 15.19 10.96
CA TYR A 54 -13.57 13.91 10.82
C TYR A 54 -12.96 13.02 9.72
N ALA A 55 -12.42 13.63 8.65
CA ALA A 55 -11.79 12.92 7.54
C ALA A 55 -10.40 12.44 7.95
N LEU A 56 -9.62 13.33 8.60
CA LEU A 56 -8.30 13.00 9.14
C LEU A 56 -8.36 11.89 10.18
N LYS A 57 -9.32 11.96 11.11
CA LYS A 57 -9.55 10.89 12.10
C LYS A 57 -9.86 9.56 11.41
N LYS A 58 -10.67 9.60 10.34
CA LYS A 58 -11.01 8.38 9.60
C LYS A 58 -9.80 7.79 8.87
N VAL A 59 -8.96 8.62 8.28
CA VAL A 59 -7.69 8.19 7.66
C VAL A 59 -6.79 7.52 8.69
N GLU A 60 -6.67 8.08 9.90
CA GLU A 60 -5.86 7.48 10.96
C GLU A 60 -6.41 6.13 11.42
N GLU A 61 -7.74 6.02 11.64
CA GLU A 61 -8.39 4.73 11.94
C GLU A 61 -8.11 3.67 10.85
N ILE A 62 -8.14 4.07 9.58
CA ILE A 62 -7.84 3.19 8.45
C ILE A 62 -6.34 2.83 8.44
N ARG A 63 -5.45 3.79 8.70
CA ARG A 63 -3.99 3.58 8.74
C ARG A 63 -3.63 2.56 9.81
N GLU A 64 -4.14 2.73 11.03
CA GLU A 64 -3.93 1.77 12.13
C GLU A 64 -4.45 0.38 11.76
N MET A 65 -5.63 0.29 11.13
CA MET A 65 -6.18 -0.98 10.67
C MET A 65 -5.30 -1.63 9.59
N VAL A 66 -4.79 -0.84 8.63
CA VAL A 66 -3.88 -1.32 7.59
C VAL A 66 -2.55 -1.81 8.18
N ASP A 67 -1.94 -1.04 9.09
CA ASP A 67 -0.68 -1.42 9.74
C ASP A 67 -0.86 -2.74 10.54
N ASN A 68 -2.00 -2.92 11.21
CA ASN A 68 -2.35 -4.16 11.91
C ASN A 68 -2.59 -5.34 10.94
N ASP A 69 -3.30 -5.13 9.82
CA ASP A 69 -3.57 -6.20 8.83
C ASP A 69 -2.30 -6.65 8.11
N LEU A 70 -1.34 -5.74 7.90
CA LEU A 70 -0.04 -6.05 7.31
C LEU A 70 0.91 -6.74 8.31
N GLY A 71 0.65 -6.67 9.62
CA GLY A 71 1.48 -7.29 10.65
C GLY A 71 2.82 -6.61 10.88
N PHE A 72 3.02 -5.40 10.36
CA PHE A 72 4.24 -4.61 10.50
C PHE A 72 3.89 -3.14 10.73
N GLN A 73 4.52 -2.52 11.73
CA GLN A 73 4.68 -1.06 11.72
C GLN A 73 5.75 -0.73 10.67
N GLN A 74 5.32 -0.64 9.41
CA GLN A 74 6.17 -0.05 8.37
C GLN A 74 6.72 1.29 8.84
N VAL A 75 7.94 1.62 8.43
CA VAL A 75 8.63 2.85 8.85
C VAL A 75 7.67 4.04 8.75
N GLN A 76 7.62 4.84 9.82
CA GLN A 76 6.73 6.00 9.88
C GLN A 76 7.01 6.90 8.67
N THR A 77 5.95 7.41 8.04
CA THR A 77 6.07 8.48 7.04
C THR A 77 6.88 9.61 7.64
N ASN A 78 7.88 10.13 6.91
CA ASN A 78 8.79 11.13 7.44
C ASN A 78 8.04 12.41 7.87
N VAL A 79 6.94 12.73 7.18
CA VAL A 79 6.12 13.92 7.46
C VAL A 79 4.63 13.61 7.20
N PRO A 80 3.85 13.18 8.21
CA PRO A 80 2.42 12.89 8.05
C PRO A 80 1.62 14.08 7.48
N SER A 81 2.04 15.32 7.78
CA SER A 81 1.42 16.56 7.29
C SER A 81 1.63 16.84 5.80
N GLN A 82 2.37 16.01 5.07
CA GLN A 82 2.56 16.14 3.62
C GLN A 82 2.00 14.93 2.85
N THR A 83 1.29 14.04 3.53
CA THR A 83 0.73 12.84 2.91
C THR A 83 -0.58 13.13 2.17
N LYS A 84 -0.82 12.38 1.10
CA LYS A 84 -2.08 12.36 0.36
C LYS A 84 -2.67 10.97 0.45
N THR A 85 -3.90 10.88 0.96
CA THR A 85 -4.56 9.59 1.17
C THR A 85 -5.69 9.38 0.17
N PHE A 86 -5.60 8.30 -0.58
CA PHE A 86 -6.58 7.86 -1.56
C PHE A 86 -7.36 6.69 -0.98
N LEU A 87 -8.68 6.80 -0.93
CA LEU A 87 -9.55 5.75 -0.41
C LEU A 87 -10.47 5.26 -1.52
N PHE A 88 -10.52 3.94 -1.72
CA PHE A 88 -11.55 3.32 -2.55
C PHE A 88 -12.76 2.97 -1.67
N ILE A 89 -13.90 3.58 -1.97
CA ILE A 89 -15.17 3.38 -1.29
C ILE A 89 -16.07 2.51 -2.16
N SER A 90 -16.45 1.33 -1.68
CA SER A 90 -17.39 0.45 -2.38
C SER A 90 -18.82 1.01 -2.36
N ASN A 91 -19.67 0.47 -3.23
CA ASN A 91 -21.11 0.79 -3.25
C ASN A 91 -21.80 0.52 -1.91
N ASP A 92 -21.33 -0.49 -1.18
CA ASP A 92 -21.80 -0.86 0.17
C ASP A 92 -21.27 0.08 1.28
N LYS A 93 -20.70 1.23 0.90
CA LYS A 93 -20.21 2.24 1.84
C LYS A 93 -19.13 1.69 2.78
N LYS A 94 -18.22 0.88 2.22
CA LYS A 94 -17.03 0.38 2.91
C LYS A 94 -15.76 0.87 2.24
N VAL A 95 -14.75 1.19 3.03
CA VAL A 95 -13.39 1.43 2.55
C VAL A 95 -12.81 0.07 2.15
N ALA A 96 -12.72 -0.18 0.84
CA ALA A 96 -12.19 -1.44 0.30
C ALA A 96 -10.74 -1.31 -0.17
N GLY A 97 -10.19 -0.09 -0.24
CA GLY A 97 -8.79 0.16 -0.55
C GLY A 97 -8.30 1.45 0.07
N CYS A 98 -7.01 1.49 0.41
CA CYS A 98 -6.31 2.63 0.95
C CYS A 98 -4.94 2.73 0.28
N LEU A 99 -4.57 3.94 -0.15
CA LEU A 99 -3.23 4.27 -0.62
C LEU A 99 -2.80 5.57 0.06
N ILE A 100 -1.65 5.56 0.72
CA ILE A 100 -1.04 6.75 1.33
C ILE A 100 0.23 7.07 0.54
N ALA A 101 0.30 8.28 0.00
CA ALA A 101 1.44 8.75 -0.76
C ALA A 101 2.10 9.95 -0.09
N GLU A 102 3.42 10.05 -0.21
CA GLU A 102 4.23 11.17 0.27
C GLU A 102 5.19 11.64 -0.82
N HIS A 103 5.68 12.88 -0.69
CA HIS A 103 6.68 13.41 -1.61
C HIS A 103 8.05 12.85 -1.25
N ILE A 104 8.78 12.37 -2.26
CA ILE A 104 10.17 11.91 -2.11
C ILE A 104 11.06 12.62 -3.13
N GLN A 105 12.37 12.48 -3.00
CA GLN A 105 13.33 13.05 -3.96
C GLN A 105 14.04 11.95 -4.75
N GLU A 106 14.16 10.76 -4.16
CA GLU A 106 14.90 9.65 -4.70
C GLU A 106 14.26 8.31 -4.32
N GLY A 107 14.52 7.31 -5.16
CA GLY A 107 14.25 5.90 -4.91
C GLY A 107 15.42 5.04 -5.42
N TYR A 108 15.40 3.77 -5.08
CA TYR A 108 16.45 2.82 -5.39
C TYR A 108 15.85 1.67 -6.20
N ARG A 109 16.47 1.35 -7.34
CA ARG A 109 15.92 0.35 -8.25
C ARG A 109 16.10 -1.06 -7.70
N VAL A 110 15.03 -1.85 -7.72
CA VAL A 110 15.12 -3.27 -7.36
C VAL A 110 15.96 -4.00 -8.41
N ILE A 111 16.94 -4.77 -7.96
CA ILE A 111 17.80 -5.57 -8.83
C ILE A 111 17.14 -6.94 -9.02
N GLU A 112 16.98 -7.33 -10.28
CA GLU A 112 16.56 -8.68 -10.63
C GLU A 112 17.73 -9.64 -10.41
N GLU A 113 17.68 -10.46 -9.35
CA GLU A 113 18.68 -11.50 -9.15
C GLU A 113 18.38 -12.72 -10.03
N ALA A 114 19.44 -13.31 -10.59
CA ALA A 114 19.33 -14.49 -11.42
C ALA A 114 18.63 -15.64 -10.67
N VAL A 115 17.78 -16.37 -11.39
CA VAL A 115 17.06 -17.53 -10.88
C VAL A 115 18.08 -18.53 -10.32
N PRO A 116 17.97 -18.95 -9.04
CA PRO A 116 18.88 -19.95 -8.50
C PRO A 116 18.75 -21.25 -9.30
N GLU A 117 19.89 -21.82 -9.71
CA GLU A 117 19.95 -23.17 -10.26
C GLU A 117 19.55 -24.17 -9.16
N GLY A 118 18.49 -24.95 -9.38
CA GLY A 118 17.93 -25.86 -8.38
C GLY A 118 16.62 -26.51 -8.82
N SER A 119 16.12 -27.46 -8.01
CA SER A 119 14.85 -28.14 -8.25
C SER A 119 13.64 -27.20 -8.06
N GLU A 120 12.48 -27.49 -8.67
CA GLU A 120 11.30 -26.60 -8.55
C GLU A 120 10.85 -26.37 -7.10
N GLY A 121 10.98 -27.38 -6.23
CA GLY A 121 10.66 -27.24 -4.80
C GLY A 121 11.60 -26.29 -4.07
N GLU A 122 12.90 -26.32 -4.40
CA GLU A 122 13.90 -25.40 -3.84
C GLU A 122 13.70 -23.99 -4.35
N LYS A 123 13.36 -23.79 -5.64
CA LYS A 123 13.07 -22.48 -6.24
C LYS A 123 11.92 -21.77 -5.55
N VAL A 124 10.81 -22.47 -5.30
CA VAL A 124 9.62 -21.92 -4.62
C VAL A 124 9.91 -21.59 -3.16
N MET A 125 10.77 -22.35 -2.49
CA MET A 125 11.20 -22.04 -1.12
C MET A 125 12.17 -20.85 -1.08
N PHE A 126 13.08 -20.75 -2.06
CA PHE A 126 14.06 -19.66 -2.20
C PHE A 126 13.39 -18.30 -2.47
N GLU A 127 12.37 -18.25 -3.33
CA GLU A 127 11.65 -17.00 -3.63
C GLU A 127 10.86 -16.45 -2.44
N ARG A 128 10.40 -17.31 -1.52
CA ARG A 128 9.58 -16.91 -0.37
C ARG A 128 10.38 -16.34 0.80
N GLN A 129 11.69 -16.56 0.87
CA GLN A 129 12.53 -16.17 2.01
C GLN A 129 13.63 -15.14 1.70
N ARG A 130 13.81 -14.71 0.44
CA ARG A 130 14.88 -13.76 0.11
C ARG A 130 14.54 -12.32 0.47
N ALA A 131 15.50 -11.67 1.14
CA ALA A 131 15.64 -10.22 1.14
C ALA A 131 15.96 -9.75 -0.29
N TRP A 132 15.39 -8.62 -0.69
CA TRP A 132 15.55 -8.06 -2.03
C TRP A 132 16.80 -7.19 -2.06
N CYS A 133 17.59 -7.31 -3.13
CA CYS A 133 18.67 -6.39 -3.41
C CYS A 133 18.13 -5.19 -4.19
N CYS A 134 18.53 -3.99 -3.80
CA CYS A 134 18.31 -2.77 -4.55
C CYS A 134 19.66 -2.15 -4.91
N SER A 135 19.66 -1.35 -5.97
CA SER A 135 20.81 -0.54 -6.34
C SER A 135 21.21 0.35 -5.18
N THR A 136 22.51 0.58 -5.02
CA THR A 136 23.04 1.61 -4.11
C THR A 136 23.02 3.01 -4.73
N VAL A 137 22.72 3.11 -6.03
CA VAL A 137 22.63 4.37 -6.76
C VAL A 137 21.20 4.91 -6.64
N PRO A 138 21.00 6.11 -6.07
CA PRO A 138 19.69 6.73 -6.03
C PRO A 138 19.28 7.22 -7.43
N GLU A 139 18.00 7.06 -7.73
CA GLU A 139 17.36 7.57 -8.94
C GLU A 139 16.27 8.59 -8.58
N PRO A 140 16.10 9.65 -9.37
CA PRO A 140 15.10 10.68 -9.09
C PRO A 140 13.69 10.07 -9.06
N ALA A 141 12.97 10.30 -7.98
CA ALA A 141 11.58 9.90 -7.82
C ALA A 141 10.80 11.02 -7.15
N VAL A 142 9.51 11.12 -7.46
CA VAL A 142 8.66 12.24 -7.05
C VAL A 142 7.67 11.79 -5.97
N CYS A 143 7.11 10.60 -6.13
CA CYS A 143 6.03 10.10 -5.30
C CYS A 143 6.42 8.77 -4.64
N GLY A 144 6.43 8.77 -3.30
CA GLY A 144 6.57 7.57 -2.51
C GLY A 144 5.20 7.01 -2.13
N ILE A 145 4.90 5.77 -2.53
CA ILE A 145 3.75 5.02 -2.03
C ILE A 145 4.17 4.40 -0.69
N SER A 146 3.74 5.05 0.39
CA SER A 146 4.03 4.67 1.77
C SER A 146 3.17 3.51 2.22
N ARG A 147 1.89 3.50 1.84
CA ARG A 147 0.98 2.38 2.11
C ARG A 147 0.17 2.11 0.86
N ILE A 148 0.00 0.83 0.53
CA ILE A 148 -1.02 0.41 -0.43
C ILE A 148 -1.69 -0.87 0.09
N TRP A 149 -3.00 -0.80 0.23
CA TRP A 149 -3.79 -1.87 0.81
C TRP A 149 -5.12 -2.00 0.08
N VAL A 150 -5.56 -3.24 -0.09
CA VAL A 150 -6.88 -3.58 -0.59
C VAL A 150 -7.43 -4.70 0.27
N PHE A 151 -8.69 -4.57 0.69
CA PHE A 151 -9.37 -5.58 1.49
C PHE A 151 -9.27 -6.94 0.81
N SER A 152 -8.88 -7.96 1.57
CA SER A 152 -8.53 -9.29 1.05
C SER A 152 -9.57 -9.88 0.10
N MET A 153 -10.87 -9.80 0.44
CA MET A 153 -11.97 -10.31 -0.38
C MET A 153 -12.25 -9.49 -1.66
N MET A 154 -11.66 -8.30 -1.77
CA MET A 154 -11.79 -7.37 -2.89
C MET A 154 -10.48 -7.24 -3.69
N ARG A 155 -9.42 -7.97 -3.33
CA ARG A 155 -8.16 -8.02 -4.10
C ARG A 155 -8.41 -8.58 -5.50
N ARG A 156 -7.46 -8.32 -6.41
CA ARG A 156 -7.46 -8.79 -7.81
C ARG A 156 -8.63 -8.27 -8.68
N ARG A 157 -9.32 -7.21 -8.25
CA ARG A 157 -10.38 -6.51 -9.01
C ARG A 157 -9.94 -5.15 -9.56
N GLY A 158 -8.64 -4.96 -9.75
CA GLY A 158 -8.06 -3.72 -10.28
C GLY A 158 -8.16 -2.49 -9.37
N ILE A 159 -8.56 -2.62 -8.10
CA ILE A 159 -8.70 -1.48 -7.16
C ILE A 159 -7.35 -0.77 -6.95
N ALA A 160 -6.28 -1.52 -6.63
CA ALA A 160 -4.95 -0.98 -6.44
C ALA A 160 -4.42 -0.24 -7.68
N SER A 161 -4.58 -0.82 -8.87
CA SER A 161 -4.19 -0.19 -10.14
C SER A 161 -4.95 1.11 -10.39
N ARG A 162 -6.25 1.15 -10.11
CA ARG A 162 -7.08 2.36 -10.23
C ARG A 162 -6.68 3.45 -9.22
N MET A 163 -6.32 3.06 -8.00
CA MET A 163 -5.79 4.01 -7.00
C MET A 163 -4.47 4.63 -7.46
N ILE A 164 -3.53 3.84 -8.00
CA ILE A 164 -2.29 4.41 -8.55
C ILE A 164 -2.56 5.27 -9.78
N GLU A 165 -3.53 4.91 -10.62
CA GLU A 165 -3.90 5.77 -11.75
C GLU A 165 -4.46 7.12 -11.30
N CYS A 166 -5.32 7.13 -10.27
CA CYS A 166 -5.78 8.38 -9.65
C CYS A 166 -4.61 9.15 -9.01
N LEU A 167 -3.68 8.47 -8.36
CA LEU A 167 -2.47 9.06 -7.79
C LEU A 167 -1.64 9.75 -8.88
N ARG A 168 -1.30 9.05 -9.97
CA ARG A 168 -0.49 9.57 -11.08
C ARG A 168 -1.06 10.85 -11.68
N ASN A 169 -2.38 10.94 -11.79
CA ASN A 169 -3.09 12.09 -12.35
C ASN A 169 -3.30 13.25 -11.37
N ASN A 170 -3.20 13.03 -10.05
CA ASN A 170 -3.63 14.02 -9.05
C ASN A 170 -2.58 14.30 -7.97
N PHE A 171 -1.43 13.62 -7.98
CA PHE A 171 -0.37 13.84 -6.99
C PHE A 171 0.31 15.20 -7.19
N ILE A 172 0.62 15.59 -8.43
CA ILE A 172 1.06 16.94 -8.78
C ILE A 172 0.00 17.59 -9.67
N TYR A 173 -0.44 18.79 -9.30
CA TYR A 173 -1.44 19.50 -10.07
C TYR A 173 -0.95 19.78 -11.49
N GLY A 174 -1.74 19.39 -12.49
CA GLY A 174 -1.42 19.62 -13.91
C GLY A 174 -0.33 18.71 -14.48
N SER A 175 0.12 17.69 -13.74
CA SER A 175 1.10 16.71 -14.21
C SER A 175 0.57 15.29 -14.10
N HIS A 176 1.05 14.42 -14.99
CA HIS A 176 0.77 13.00 -14.98
C HIS A 176 2.08 12.24 -14.71
N LEU A 177 2.20 11.63 -13.54
CA LEU A 177 3.41 10.90 -13.17
C LEU A 177 3.60 9.65 -14.04
N SER A 178 4.82 9.46 -14.53
CA SER A 178 5.28 8.20 -15.09
C SER A 178 5.45 7.16 -13.97
N LYS A 179 5.59 5.88 -14.36
CA LYS A 179 5.78 4.80 -13.39
C LYS A 179 7.18 4.82 -12.76
N ASP A 180 8.17 5.39 -13.47
CA ASP A 180 9.53 5.57 -12.98
C ASP A 180 9.66 6.72 -11.98
N GLU A 181 8.67 7.61 -11.88
CA GLU A 181 8.63 8.67 -10.86
C GLU A 181 7.99 8.22 -9.54
N ILE A 182 7.57 6.95 -9.46
CA ILE A 182 6.90 6.35 -8.30
C ILE A 182 7.80 5.30 -7.67
N ALA A 183 8.01 5.42 -6.35
CA ALA A 183 8.69 4.41 -5.56
C ALA A 183 7.76 3.80 -4.49
N PHE A 184 7.97 2.54 -4.12
CA PHE A 184 7.20 1.83 -3.10
C PHE A 184 8.01 1.68 -1.80
N SER A 185 7.43 1.99 -0.65
CA SER A 185 8.13 1.78 0.63
C SER A 185 8.01 0.33 1.07
N ASP A 186 9.15 -0.30 1.37
CA ASP A 186 9.27 -1.64 1.96
C ASP A 186 8.17 -2.63 1.49
N PRO A 187 8.16 -2.99 0.18
CA PRO A 187 7.06 -3.72 -0.42
C PRO A 187 6.94 -5.13 0.17
N THR A 188 5.74 -5.48 0.63
CA THR A 188 5.39 -6.86 1.02
C THR A 188 5.49 -7.80 -0.18
N PRO A 189 5.50 -9.14 0.00
CA PRO A 189 5.48 -10.08 -1.13
C PRO A 189 4.32 -9.82 -2.11
N ASP A 190 3.12 -9.54 -1.60
CA ASP A 190 1.96 -9.13 -2.39
C ASP A 190 2.21 -7.79 -3.11
N GLY A 191 2.79 -6.82 -2.38
CA GLY A 191 3.16 -5.51 -2.92
C GLY A 191 4.16 -5.61 -4.06
N LYS A 192 5.14 -6.50 -3.96
CA LYS A 192 6.17 -6.74 -4.97
C LYS A 192 5.59 -7.36 -6.25
N LEU A 193 4.73 -8.37 -6.11
CA LEU A 193 4.03 -8.96 -7.25
C LEU A 193 3.15 -7.91 -7.96
N PHE A 194 2.45 -7.10 -7.17
CA PHE A 194 1.63 -6.02 -7.69
C PHE A 194 2.46 -4.94 -8.40
N ALA A 195 3.54 -4.45 -7.78
CA ALA A 195 4.41 -3.43 -8.35
C ALA A 195 5.07 -3.92 -9.65
N THR A 196 5.54 -5.17 -9.67
CA THR A 196 6.10 -5.80 -10.87
C THR A 196 5.09 -5.79 -12.03
N HIS A 197 3.87 -6.27 -11.77
CA HIS A 197 2.81 -6.29 -12.78
C HIS A 197 2.37 -4.88 -13.20
N TYR A 198 2.23 -3.95 -12.24
CA TYR A 198 1.78 -2.59 -12.53
C TYR A 198 2.82 -1.80 -13.33
N CYS A 199 4.10 -1.88 -12.94
CA CYS A 199 5.20 -1.22 -13.63
C CYS A 199 5.52 -1.89 -14.98
N GLY A 200 5.23 -3.18 -15.14
CA GLY A 200 5.61 -3.97 -16.31
C GLY A 200 7.07 -4.39 -16.30
N THR A 201 7.74 -4.27 -15.15
CA THR A 201 9.13 -4.64 -14.92
C THR A 201 9.32 -5.05 -13.47
N SER A 202 10.21 -6.01 -13.22
CA SER A 202 10.65 -6.40 -11.87
C SER A 202 11.56 -5.35 -11.22
N GLN A 203 12.07 -4.40 -12.01
CA GLN A 203 13.02 -3.36 -11.62
C GLN A 203 12.32 -2.02 -11.34
N PHE A 204 11.30 -2.03 -10.47
CA PHE A 204 10.62 -0.82 -10.00
C PHE A 204 11.43 -0.13 -8.88
N LEU A 205 11.09 1.13 -8.56
CA LEU A 205 11.78 1.88 -7.50
C LEU A 205 11.20 1.55 -6.12
N VAL A 206 12.08 1.47 -5.12
CA VAL A 206 11.75 1.35 -3.70
C VAL A 206 12.41 2.45 -2.88
N TYR A 207 11.85 2.77 -1.72
CA TYR A 207 12.47 3.71 -0.77
C TYR A 207 12.17 3.26 0.66
N ASN A 208 12.79 3.94 1.64
CA ASN A 208 12.52 3.74 3.07
C ASN A 208 12.60 2.26 3.53
N PHE A 209 13.60 1.53 3.02
CA PHE A 209 13.90 0.15 3.40
C PHE A 209 15.14 0.13 4.31
N VAL A 210 15.22 -0.88 5.19
CA VAL A 210 16.38 -1.07 6.05
C VAL A 210 17.53 -1.60 5.20
N SER A 211 18.50 -0.74 4.88
CA SER A 211 19.75 -1.19 4.25
C SER A 211 20.55 -2.00 5.26
N GLY A 212 20.69 -3.31 5.02
CA GLY A 212 21.59 -4.15 5.81
C GLY A 212 23.03 -3.68 5.64
N THR A 213 23.58 -2.99 6.65
CA THR A 213 25.03 -2.76 6.71
C THR A 213 25.71 -4.11 6.75
N ARG A 214 26.47 -4.45 5.69
CA ARG A 214 27.38 -5.60 5.74
C ARG A 214 28.32 -5.40 6.94
N PRO A 215 28.43 -6.35 7.87
CA PRO A 215 29.49 -6.29 8.87
C PRO A 215 30.83 -6.34 8.12
N THR A 216 31.67 -5.33 8.36
CA THR A 216 33.06 -5.24 7.89
C THR A 216 33.91 -6.36 8.45
#